data_AF-A0A538JX70-F1
#
_entry.id   AF-A0A538JX70-F1
#
_cell.length_a   1.000
_cell.length_b   1.000
_cell.length_c   1.000
_cell.angle_alpha   90.00
_cell.angle_beta   90.00
_cell.angle_gamma   90.00
#
_symmetry.space_group_name_H-M   'P 1'
#
loop_
_entity.id
_entity.type
_entity.pdbx_description
1 polymer ?
#
loop_
_entity_poly.entity_id
_entity_poly.type
_entity_poly.pdbx_seq_one_letter_code
_entity_poly.pdbx_strand_id
1 'polypeptide(L)'
;MLILVPIAFAAGIITAFTPCILPVLPIVLAGGGTGTKRRPYAIAAGLITTFTAFLLAGAWLWGLLGISAKHQIRIGAALLLVLAVILIFPRAAELAERPFLFLTRRRAGDLGGGYLLGASLGLVFVPCGGPVLATLTANAATNRVGGWIVVIAIAYAVGAALPMLAIARGSHGLTARFRRRAQTVRIAGGILMAVSALVIYEGWAESLQTKVPGYAGWVQNAIEGSSAAQSHLGRLAGNRKPVFVAHGTQLASRLGKVPLKDYGAAPDVHNISAWINSRPLSLHALRGKVVLVDFWTYSCINCLRTLPYLKSWDERYRSKGLVILGVHTPEFAFEHDLGNVRAAVKRLGVRYPVALDNDYGTWNAFGNNYWPADYLVDQSGHVRDVHIGEGGYSQTDRDIRLLLAAGAKRLPADLPEPDRTPIELRTPETYLGYDRIANYAGSPLRTDRAANYTFPSALAQDAFAYAGTWTVAGERIVAGRNARLRLHFQARSVHLVLGGHGTVGVTVDGRRTGKMQIDADRLYTLVSSDRTRKGLLELRFTPGLSAYAFTFG
;
A
#
# COMPACT_ATOMS: atom_id res chain seq x y z
N MET A 1 -15.76 0.58 9.40
CA MET A 1 -15.43 1.75 10.24
C MET A 1 -15.33 1.37 11.72
N LEU A 2 -16.32 0.70 12.33
CA LEU A 2 -16.27 0.18 13.72
C LEU A 2 -15.00 -0.60 14.14
N ILE A 3 -14.24 -1.19 13.20
CA ILE A 3 -13.00 -1.95 13.47
C ILE A 3 -11.77 -1.04 13.70
N LEU A 4 -11.79 0.23 13.28
CA LEU A 4 -10.66 1.15 13.52
C LEU A 4 -10.56 1.56 15.00
N VAL A 5 -11.68 1.53 15.73
CA VAL A 5 -11.72 1.80 17.17
C VAL A 5 -10.90 0.77 17.97
N PRO A 6 -11.10 -0.55 17.81
CA PRO A 6 -10.28 -1.54 18.50
C PRO A 6 -8.82 -1.56 18.03
N ILE A 7 -8.54 -1.26 16.75
CA ILE A 7 -7.15 -1.15 16.27
C ILE A 7 -6.45 0.08 16.87
N ALA A 8 -7.12 1.23 16.89
CA ALA A 8 -6.60 2.44 17.51
C ALA A 8 -6.40 2.24 19.02
N PHE A 9 -7.34 1.56 19.68
CA PHE A 9 -7.21 1.15 21.08
C PHE A 9 -6.01 0.23 21.30
N ALA A 10 -5.83 -0.80 20.47
CA ALA A 10 -4.68 -1.70 20.55
C ALA A 10 -3.35 -0.99 20.25
N ALA A 11 -3.34 -0.09 19.26
CA ALA A 11 -2.19 0.75 18.95
C ALA A 11 -1.83 1.64 20.13
N GLY A 12 -2.82 2.26 20.79
CA GLY A 12 -2.61 3.03 22.03
C GLY A 12 -1.99 2.20 23.16
N ILE A 13 -2.42 0.94 23.32
CA ILE A 13 -1.82 0.00 24.29
C ILE A 13 -0.36 -0.29 23.92
N ILE A 14 -0.06 -0.56 22.65
CA ILE A 14 1.31 -0.82 22.18
C ILE A 14 2.19 0.42 22.36
N THR A 15 1.64 1.60 22.07
CA THR A 15 2.33 2.88 22.29
C THR A 15 2.74 3.02 23.74
N ALA A 16 1.94 2.56 24.72
CA ALA A 16 2.29 2.58 26.15
C ALA A 16 3.65 1.91 26.47
N PHE A 17 4.12 0.98 25.64
CA PHE A 17 5.39 0.27 25.79
C PHE A 17 6.53 0.82 24.92
N THR A 18 6.29 1.91 24.17
CA THR A 18 7.33 2.50 23.32
C THR A 18 8.45 3.16 24.13
N PRO A 19 9.66 3.27 23.56
CA PRO A 19 10.81 3.89 24.20
C PRO A 19 10.58 5.33 24.67
N CYS A 20 9.55 6.02 24.15
CA CYS A 20 9.14 7.35 24.61
C CYS A 20 8.52 7.39 26.02
N ILE A 21 7.93 6.29 26.49
CA ILE A 21 7.08 6.27 27.71
C ILE A 21 7.79 5.62 28.90
N LEU A 22 8.65 4.64 28.61
CA LEU A 22 9.50 3.98 29.59
C LEU A 22 10.22 4.95 30.57
N PRO A 23 10.73 6.13 30.12
CA PRO A 23 11.45 7.07 30.98
C PRO A 23 10.54 7.85 31.93
N VAL A 24 9.25 7.93 31.61
CA VAL A 24 8.22 8.68 32.34
C VAL A 24 7.50 7.79 33.37
N LEU A 25 7.56 6.48 33.19
CA LEU A 25 7.01 5.46 34.09
C LEU A 25 7.36 5.69 35.59
N PRO A 26 8.60 6.06 35.96
CA PRO A 26 8.95 6.30 37.36
C PRO A 26 8.19 7.47 37.99
N ILE A 27 7.87 8.52 37.22
CA ILE A 27 7.12 9.70 37.67
C ILE A 27 5.66 9.31 37.92
N VAL A 28 5.08 8.50 37.04
CA VAL A 28 3.71 7.99 37.17
C VAL A 28 3.57 7.04 38.36
N LEU A 29 4.57 6.18 38.59
CA LEU A 29 4.62 5.30 39.77
C LEU A 29 4.72 6.09 41.08
N ALA A 30 5.49 7.18 41.10
CA ALA A 30 5.60 8.08 42.25
C ALA A 30 4.30 8.89 42.48
N GLY A 31 3.66 9.35 41.41
CA GLY A 31 2.40 10.10 41.46
C GLY A 31 1.17 9.26 41.79
N GLY A 32 1.13 8.00 41.35
CA GLY A 32 0.04 7.05 41.59
C GLY A 32 0.02 6.47 43.00
N GLY A 33 1.19 6.33 43.64
CA GLY A 33 1.31 5.82 45.01
C GLY A 33 0.97 6.83 46.12
N THR A 34 0.79 8.11 45.79
CA THR A 34 0.48 9.17 46.78
C THR A 34 -0.95 9.67 46.57
N GLY A 35 -1.81 9.73 47.60
CA GLY A 35 -3.14 10.36 47.54
C GLY A 35 -4.36 9.41 47.54
N THR A 36 -5.54 9.95 47.24
CA THR A 36 -6.84 9.24 47.33
C THR A 36 -7.02 8.18 46.24
N LYS A 37 -7.83 7.13 46.50
CA LYS A 37 -8.14 6.01 45.57
C LYS A 37 -8.62 6.45 44.17
N ARG A 38 -9.08 7.69 44.02
CA ARG A 38 -9.58 8.26 42.75
C ARG A 38 -8.53 9.01 41.93
N ARG A 39 -7.34 9.29 42.48
CA ARG A 39 -6.28 10.07 41.82
C ARG A 39 -5.75 9.45 40.50
N PRO A 40 -5.57 8.13 40.37
CA PRO A 40 -5.16 7.52 39.09
C PRO A 40 -6.17 7.73 37.96
N TYR A 41 -7.47 7.78 38.26
CA TYR A 41 -8.50 8.07 37.26
C TYR A 41 -8.44 9.54 36.80
N ALA A 42 -8.10 10.47 37.70
CA ALA A 42 -7.90 11.88 37.33
C ALA A 42 -6.69 12.07 36.40
N ILE A 43 -5.61 11.32 36.60
CA ILE A 43 -4.44 11.30 35.71
C ILE A 43 -4.83 10.77 34.32
N ALA A 44 -5.58 9.67 34.24
CA ALA A 44 -6.05 9.13 32.97
C ALA A 44 -6.99 10.10 32.24
N ALA A 45 -7.88 10.79 32.95
CA ALA A 45 -8.77 11.79 32.37
C ALA A 45 -7.99 13.00 31.81
N GLY A 46 -6.97 13.48 32.52
CA GLY A 46 -6.08 14.56 32.05
C GLY A 46 -5.31 14.17 30.78
N LEU A 47 -4.80 12.93 30.75
CA LEU A 47 -4.10 12.38 29.59
C LEU A 47 -5.02 12.30 28.37
N ILE A 48 -6.20 11.70 28.51
CA ILE A 48 -7.14 11.51 27.40
C ILE A 48 -7.59 12.85 26.82
N THR A 49 -7.99 13.79 27.69
CA THR A 49 -8.52 15.09 27.25
C THR A 49 -7.50 15.94 26.51
N THR A 50 -6.29 16.10 27.06
CA THR A 50 -5.24 16.91 26.42
C THR A 50 -4.67 16.25 25.18
N PHE A 51 -4.46 14.93 25.20
CA PHE A 51 -3.93 14.20 24.06
C PHE A 51 -4.90 14.24 22.86
N THR A 52 -6.19 13.99 23.09
CA THR A 52 -7.21 14.10 22.03
C THR A 52 -7.32 15.53 21.50
N ALA A 53 -7.31 16.54 22.38
CA ALA A 53 -7.38 17.94 21.96
C ALA A 53 -6.18 18.35 21.10
N PHE A 54 -4.95 17.97 21.49
CA PHE A 54 -3.74 18.29 20.73
C PHE A 54 -3.62 17.51 19.42
N LEU A 55 -4.05 16.24 19.38
CA LEU A 55 -4.09 15.48 18.13
C LEU A 55 -5.01 16.13 17.09
N LEU A 56 -6.20 16.56 17.51
CA LEU A 56 -7.18 17.20 16.63
C LEU A 56 -6.75 18.62 16.24
N ALA A 57 -6.24 19.40 17.20
CA ALA A 57 -5.72 20.75 16.94
C ALA A 57 -4.48 20.73 16.04
N GLY A 58 -3.59 19.74 16.20
CA GLY A 58 -2.42 19.57 15.35
C GLY A 58 -2.81 19.31 13.89
N ALA A 59 -3.73 18.37 13.64
CA ALA A 59 -4.20 18.08 12.29
C ALA A 59 -4.80 19.31 11.59
N TRP A 60 -5.48 20.18 12.32
CA TRP A 60 -6.06 21.43 11.81
C TRP A 60 -5.01 22.54 11.60
N LEU A 61 -4.11 22.73 12.57
CA LEU A 61 -3.07 23.77 12.55
C LEU A 61 -2.05 23.55 11.43
N TRP A 62 -1.65 22.30 11.19
CA TRP A 62 -0.71 21.97 10.11
C TRP A 62 -1.31 22.16 8.71
N GLY A 63 -2.62 21.93 8.57
CA GLY A 63 -3.34 22.18 7.32
C GLY A 63 -3.36 23.67 6.94
N LEU A 64 -3.46 24.57 7.92
CA LEU A 64 -3.42 26.03 7.70
C LEU A 64 -2.02 26.56 7.34
N LEU A 65 -0.95 25.93 7.84
CA LEU A 65 0.42 26.42 7.69
C LEU A 65 1.12 25.92 6.41
N GLY A 66 0.55 24.96 5.66
CA GLY A 66 1.12 24.48 4.39
C GLY A 66 2.52 23.86 4.49
N ILE A 67 2.92 23.42 5.69
CA ILE A 67 4.27 22.91 5.98
C ILE A 67 4.40 21.46 5.48
N SER A 68 5.45 21.16 4.71
CA SER A 68 5.66 19.82 4.16
C SER A 68 5.94 18.76 5.25
N ALA A 69 5.51 17.52 5.02
CA ALA A 69 5.60 16.41 5.99
C ALA A 69 7.02 16.18 6.55
N LYS A 70 8.05 16.45 5.75
CA LYS A 70 9.46 16.37 6.17
C LYS A 70 9.84 17.39 7.25
N HIS A 71 9.27 18.59 7.21
CA HIS A 71 9.51 19.61 8.23
C HIS A 71 8.75 19.30 9.52
N GLN A 72 7.56 18.70 9.44
CA GLN A 72 6.81 18.23 10.61
C GLN A 72 7.58 17.18 11.41
N ILE A 73 8.16 16.18 10.74
CA ILE A 73 8.96 15.12 11.37
C ILE A 73 10.21 15.71 12.04
N ARG A 74 10.88 16.69 11.40
CA ARG A 74 12.06 17.35 11.96
C ARG A 74 11.74 18.20 13.20
N ILE A 75 10.62 18.93 13.19
CA ILE A 75 10.15 19.71 14.35
C ILE A 75 9.82 18.77 15.52
N GLY A 76 9.14 17.65 15.25
CA GLY A 76 8.84 16.62 16.25
C GLY A 76 10.10 15.97 16.84
N ALA A 77 11.07 15.63 16.00
CA ALA A 77 12.35 15.06 16.44
C ALA A 77 13.18 16.06 17.27
N ALA A 78 13.20 17.33 16.89
CA ALA A 78 13.87 18.38 17.66
C ALA A 78 13.24 18.56 19.06
N LEU A 79 11.90 18.55 19.14
CA LEU A 79 11.17 18.65 20.40
C LEU A 79 11.41 17.43 21.31
N LEU A 80 11.46 16.22 20.74
CA LEU A 80 11.83 15.00 21.46
C LEU A 80 13.27 15.03 22.00
N LEU A 81 14.20 15.60 21.23
CA LEU A 81 15.60 15.74 21.63
C LEU A 81 15.75 16.74 22.77
N VAL A 82 15.03 17.87 22.74
CA VAL A 82 14.95 18.83 23.86
C VAL A 82 14.43 18.14 25.13
N LEU A 83 13.36 17.35 25.02
CA LEU A 83 12.80 16.60 26.15
C LEU A 83 13.79 15.56 26.70
N ALA A 84 14.53 14.88 25.83
CA ALA A 84 15.56 13.92 26.24
C ALA A 84 16.71 14.61 27.02
N VAL A 85 17.16 15.78 26.57
CA VAL A 85 18.18 16.58 27.27
C VAL A 85 17.69 17.01 28.66
N ILE A 86 16.42 17.41 28.80
CA ILE A 86 15.80 17.76 30.09
C ILE A 86 15.79 16.55 31.04
N LEU A 87 15.55 15.34 30.53
CA LEU A 87 15.54 14.11 31.34
C LEU A 87 16.94 13.67 31.80
N ILE A 88 17.96 13.87 30.96
CA ILE A 88 19.36 13.49 31.20
C ILE A 88 20.04 14.45 32.19
N PHE A 89 19.80 15.77 32.09
CA PHE A 89 20.44 16.78 32.94
C PHE A 89 19.47 17.32 34.02
N PRO A 90 19.63 16.92 35.30
CA PRO A 90 18.73 17.36 36.37
C PRO A 90 18.63 18.88 36.54
N ARG A 91 19.72 19.62 36.27
CA ARG A 91 19.73 21.09 36.33
C ARG A 91 18.93 21.75 35.21
N ALA A 92 18.81 21.11 34.04
CA ALA A 92 17.98 21.60 32.95
C ALA A 92 16.49 21.44 33.28
N ALA A 93 16.10 20.37 33.97
CA ALA A 93 14.75 20.18 34.49
C ALA A 93 14.37 21.28 35.51
N GLU A 94 15.25 21.60 36.46
CA GLU A 94 15.00 22.68 37.42
C GLU A 94 14.85 24.05 36.75
N LEU A 95 15.62 24.33 35.69
CA LEU A 95 15.52 25.59 34.94
C LEU A 95 14.24 25.66 34.11
N ALA A 96 13.82 24.54 33.50
CA ALA A 96 12.60 24.43 32.72
C ALA A 96 11.33 24.48 33.59
N GLU A 97 11.39 24.01 34.84
CA GLU A 97 10.26 24.02 35.77
C GLU A 97 9.99 25.41 36.37
N ARG A 98 11.01 26.27 36.52
CA ARG A 98 10.90 27.64 37.09
C ARG A 98 9.73 28.48 36.57
N PRO A 99 9.51 28.64 35.25
CA PRO A 99 8.37 29.42 34.73
C PRO A 99 7.01 28.76 35.00
N PHE A 100 6.97 27.45 35.23
CA PHE A 100 5.72 26.69 35.47
C PHE A 100 5.42 26.44 36.95
N LEU A 101 6.28 26.90 37.88
CA LEU A 101 6.07 26.75 39.33
C LEU A 101 4.79 27.41 39.85
N PHE A 102 4.26 28.40 39.12
CA PHE A 102 2.95 29.00 39.40
C PHE A 102 1.79 28.00 39.25
N LEU A 103 1.86 27.07 38.28
CA LEU A 103 0.84 26.03 38.09
C LEU A 103 0.94 24.90 39.11
N THR A 104 2.13 24.59 39.62
CA THR A 104 2.40 23.46 40.53
C THR A 104 2.27 23.80 42.02
N ARG A 105 1.94 25.05 42.38
CA ARG A 105 1.62 25.45 43.77
C ARG A 105 0.35 24.80 44.35
N ARG A 106 -0.43 24.03 43.58
CA ARG A 106 -1.58 23.26 44.11
C ARG A 106 -1.11 21.99 44.81
N ARG A 107 -1.55 21.79 46.07
CA ARG A 107 -1.14 20.70 46.98
C ARG A 107 -1.13 19.32 46.31
N ALA A 108 0.03 18.65 46.38
CA ALA A 108 0.23 17.26 45.99
C ALA A 108 -0.59 16.32 46.89
N GLY A 109 -1.81 15.99 46.47
CA GLY A 109 -2.72 15.10 47.19
C GLY A 109 -4.15 15.12 46.67
N ASP A 110 -4.54 16.17 45.96
CA ASP A 110 -5.91 16.37 45.47
C ASP A 110 -6.11 15.93 44.00
N LEU A 111 -7.35 15.61 43.64
CA LEU A 111 -7.79 15.17 42.31
C LEU A 111 -7.31 16.09 41.17
N GLY A 112 -7.28 17.42 41.41
CA GLY A 112 -6.80 18.41 40.44
C GLY A 112 -5.31 18.30 40.12
N GLY A 113 -4.49 17.88 41.09
CA GLY A 113 -3.06 17.63 40.87
C GLY A 113 -2.81 16.37 40.02
N GLY A 114 -3.70 15.38 40.12
CA GLY A 114 -3.70 14.22 39.21
C GLY A 114 -4.04 14.61 37.77
N TYR A 115 -5.07 15.43 37.57
CA TYR A 115 -5.47 15.90 36.24
C TYR A 115 -4.38 16.73 35.55
N LEU A 116 -3.75 17.67 36.26
CA LEU A 116 -2.66 18.50 35.72
C LEU A 116 -1.44 17.65 35.34
N LEU A 117 -1.11 16.64 36.14
CA LEU A 117 -0.04 15.69 35.82
C LEU A 117 -0.41 14.83 34.60
N GLY A 118 -1.67 14.41 34.47
CA GLY A 118 -2.15 13.75 33.25
C GLY A 118 -2.09 14.65 32.01
N ALA A 119 -2.44 15.93 32.18
CA ALA A 119 -2.47 16.93 31.11
C ALA A 119 -1.08 17.22 30.54
N SER A 120 -0.05 17.33 31.39
CA SER A 120 1.33 17.51 30.93
C SER A 120 1.87 16.28 30.20
N LEU A 121 1.49 15.08 30.66
CA LEU A 121 1.84 13.83 30.01
C LEU A 121 1.20 13.68 28.62
N GLY A 122 -0.03 14.16 28.44
CA GLY A 122 -0.70 14.14 27.14
C GLY A 122 0.05 14.95 26.09
N LEU A 123 0.60 16.09 26.46
CA LEU A 123 1.40 16.93 25.56
C LEU A 123 2.71 16.24 25.13
N VAL A 124 3.37 15.56 26.07
CA VAL A 124 4.61 14.82 25.83
C VAL A 124 4.40 13.61 24.91
N PHE A 125 3.20 13.04 24.87
CA PHE A 125 2.90 11.84 24.08
C PHE A 125 2.66 12.13 22.59
N VAL A 126 2.34 13.37 22.23
CA VAL A 126 1.97 13.77 20.86
C VAL A 126 3.02 13.36 19.82
N PRO A 127 4.34 13.59 20.00
CA PRO A 127 5.34 13.27 18.98
C PRO A 127 5.50 11.76 18.71
N CYS A 128 5.11 10.90 19.66
CA CYS A 128 5.26 9.45 19.55
C CYS A 128 4.00 8.77 18.98
N GLY A 129 2.93 9.52 18.73
CA GLY A 129 1.72 9.07 18.03
C GLY A 129 1.84 9.07 16.50
N GLY A 130 3.06 9.06 15.95
CA GLY A 130 3.38 9.28 14.53
C GLY A 130 2.46 8.60 13.51
N PRO A 131 2.17 7.29 13.63
CA PRO A 131 1.28 6.59 12.70
C PRO A 131 -0.16 7.14 12.69
N VAL A 132 -0.67 7.55 13.85
CA VAL A 132 -2.02 8.13 13.98
C VAL A 132 -2.02 9.57 13.49
N LEU A 133 -0.98 10.36 13.81
CA LEU A 133 -0.84 11.70 13.28
C LEU A 133 -0.78 11.70 11.75
N ALA A 134 0.01 10.82 11.13
CA ALA A 134 0.12 10.73 9.68
C ALA A 134 -1.24 10.42 9.01
N THR A 135 -2.01 9.50 9.58
CA THR A 135 -3.36 9.18 9.09
C THR A 135 -4.37 10.29 9.33
N LEU A 136 -4.24 11.05 10.42
CA LEU A 136 -5.06 12.24 10.70
C LEU A 136 -4.75 13.39 9.73
N THR A 137 -3.47 13.68 9.48
CA THR A 137 -3.05 14.76 8.57
C THR A 137 -3.43 14.43 7.12
N ALA A 138 -3.30 13.18 6.69
CA ALA A 138 -3.70 12.73 5.35
C ALA A 138 -5.22 12.88 5.11
N ASN A 139 -6.05 12.64 6.14
CA ASN A 139 -7.49 12.82 6.05
C ASN A 139 -7.94 14.28 6.25
N ALA A 140 -7.21 15.09 7.02
CA ALA A 140 -7.48 16.52 7.16
C ALA A 140 -7.28 17.26 5.82
N ALA A 141 -6.32 16.83 4.99
CA ALA A 141 -6.08 17.37 3.66
C ALA A 141 -7.26 17.17 2.67
N THR A 142 -8.16 16.21 2.92
CA THR A 142 -9.35 15.96 2.10
C THR A 142 -10.61 16.69 2.59
N ASN A 143 -10.45 17.64 3.53
CA ASN A 143 -11.51 18.52 4.06
C ASN A 143 -12.73 17.80 4.67
N ARG A 144 -12.57 16.53 5.09
CA ARG A 144 -13.59 15.75 5.78
C ARG A 144 -13.18 15.46 7.22
N VAL A 145 -13.22 16.47 8.09
CA VAL A 145 -13.13 16.26 9.54
C VAL A 145 -14.46 15.71 10.05
N GLY A 146 -14.76 14.44 9.73
CA GLY A 146 -15.96 13.77 10.21
C GLY A 146 -15.86 13.43 11.70
N GLY A 147 -16.98 13.43 12.42
CA GLY A 147 -17.04 13.06 13.85
C GLY A 147 -16.45 11.67 14.19
N TRP A 148 -16.29 10.82 13.18
CA TRP A 148 -15.62 9.51 13.27
C TRP A 148 -14.12 9.61 13.67
N ILE A 149 -13.42 10.67 13.25
CA ILE A 149 -12.01 10.88 13.57
C ILE A 149 -11.84 11.13 15.08
N VAL A 150 -12.77 11.87 15.67
CA VAL A 150 -12.81 12.12 17.12
C VAL A 150 -12.96 10.79 17.89
N VAL A 151 -13.79 9.88 17.38
CA VAL A 151 -13.99 8.54 17.98
C VAL A 151 -12.70 7.71 17.95
N ILE A 152 -11.94 7.74 16.86
CA ILE A 152 -10.64 7.05 16.76
C ILE A 152 -9.62 7.65 17.72
N ALA A 153 -9.52 8.99 17.77
CA ALA A 153 -8.59 9.68 18.65
C ALA A 153 -8.88 9.39 20.14
N ILE A 154 -10.15 9.34 20.53
CA ILE A 154 -10.58 8.95 21.87
C ILE A 154 -10.23 7.48 22.13
N ALA A 155 -10.54 6.57 21.20
CA ALA A 155 -10.25 5.15 21.36
C ALA A 155 -8.75 4.87 21.57
N TYR A 156 -7.89 5.55 20.80
CA TYR A 156 -6.44 5.49 20.96
C TYR A 156 -6.00 6.03 22.33
N ALA A 157 -6.52 7.19 22.73
CA ALA A 157 -6.20 7.82 24.01
C ALA A 157 -6.60 6.94 25.20
N VAL A 158 -7.77 6.30 25.14
CA VAL A 158 -8.23 5.34 26.14
C VAL A 158 -7.33 4.09 26.15
N GLY A 159 -6.91 3.61 24.98
CA GLY A 159 -5.96 2.50 24.85
C GLY A 159 -4.61 2.79 25.52
N ALA A 160 -4.06 3.99 25.32
CA ALA A 160 -2.82 4.41 25.97
C ALA A 160 -2.96 4.64 27.48
N ALA A 161 -4.13 5.12 27.93
CA ALA A 161 -4.40 5.36 29.35
C ALA A 161 -4.57 4.06 30.15
N LEU A 162 -5.01 2.96 29.54
CA LEU A 162 -5.37 1.72 30.23
C LEU A 162 -4.16 1.02 30.90
N PRO A 163 -3.01 0.81 30.22
CA PRO A 163 -1.80 0.28 30.86
C PRO A 163 -1.26 1.20 31.94
N MET A 164 -1.29 2.52 31.72
CA MET A 164 -0.84 3.49 32.73
C MET A 164 -1.70 3.44 34.00
N LEU A 165 -3.02 3.26 33.83
CA LEU A 165 -3.96 3.12 34.94
C LEU A 165 -3.74 1.81 35.71
N ALA A 166 -3.44 0.71 35.00
CA ALA A 166 -3.11 -0.58 35.61
C ALA A 166 -1.82 -0.50 36.44
N ILE A 167 -0.78 0.13 35.89
CA ILE A 167 0.51 0.32 36.55
C ILE A 167 0.38 1.27 37.76
N ALA A 168 -0.42 2.34 37.64
CA ALA A 168 -0.69 3.27 38.72
C ALA A 168 -1.49 2.64 39.88
N ARG A 169 -2.30 1.60 39.63
CA ARG A 169 -2.98 0.85 40.71
C ARG A 169 -2.06 -0.16 41.40
N GLY A 170 -1.12 -0.74 40.66
CA GLY A 170 -0.14 -1.70 41.18
C GLY A 170 1.02 -1.08 41.98
N SER A 171 1.11 0.25 42.06
CA SER A 171 2.27 0.95 42.63
C SER A 171 2.36 0.92 44.15
N HIS A 172 1.29 0.54 44.86
CA HIS A 172 1.23 0.53 46.33
C HIS A 172 2.22 -0.46 46.98
N GLY A 173 2.71 -1.48 46.26
CA GLY A 173 3.67 -2.47 46.79
C GLY A 173 5.11 -2.35 46.27
N LEU A 174 5.33 -1.76 45.09
CA LEU A 174 6.66 -1.71 44.43
C LEU A 174 7.44 -0.40 44.66
N THR A 175 6.81 0.62 45.24
CA THR A 175 7.34 2.00 45.31
C THR A 175 8.63 2.14 46.13
N ALA A 176 8.82 1.33 47.19
CA ALA A 176 9.99 1.47 48.07
C ALA A 176 11.30 0.95 47.46
N ARG A 177 11.27 -0.19 46.75
CA ARG A 177 12.45 -0.78 46.08
C ARG A 177 12.81 -0.07 44.78
N PHE A 178 11.81 0.42 44.04
CA PHE A 178 12.02 1.05 42.73
C PHE A 178 12.61 2.47 42.84
N ARG A 179 12.38 3.18 43.96
CA ARG A 179 12.88 4.54 44.19
C ARG A 179 14.41 4.66 44.13
N ARG A 180 15.16 3.60 44.52
CA ARG A 180 16.63 3.57 44.44
C ARG A 180 17.18 3.42 43.02
N ARG A 181 16.40 2.85 42.09
CA ARG A 181 16.78 2.66 40.68
C ARG A 181 16.11 3.66 39.73
N ALA A 182 15.15 4.45 40.23
CA ALA A 182 14.38 5.40 39.44
C ALA A 182 15.26 6.43 38.70
N GLN A 183 16.34 6.90 39.33
CA GLN A 183 17.27 7.85 38.70
C GLN A 183 18.05 7.22 37.54
N THR A 184 18.52 5.98 37.71
CA THR A 184 19.21 5.22 36.65
C THR A 184 18.26 4.90 35.49
N VAL A 185 17.02 4.50 35.79
CA VAL A 185 15.99 4.23 34.78
C VAL A 185 15.61 5.50 34.01
N ARG A 186 15.54 6.65 34.68
CA ARG A 186 15.26 7.95 34.04
C ARG A 186 16.37 8.36 33.08
N ILE A 187 17.63 8.24 33.48
CA ILE A 187 18.79 8.59 32.64
C ILE A 187 18.91 7.61 31.46
N ALA A 188 18.81 6.30 31.70
CA ALA A 188 18.83 5.29 30.64
C ALA A 188 17.68 5.50 29.63
N GLY A 189 16.50 5.85 30.13
CA GLY A 189 15.36 6.20 29.31
C GLY A 189 15.55 7.49 28.50
N GLY A 190 16.14 8.53 29.09
CA GLY A 190 16.48 9.76 28.40
C GLY A 190 17.50 9.54 27.27
N ILE A 191 18.52 8.71 27.50
CA ILE A 191 19.49 8.32 26.47
C ILE A 191 18.80 7.56 25.33
N LEU A 192 17.92 6.62 25.65
CA LEU A 192 17.15 5.87 24.66
C LEU A 192 16.24 6.78 23.82
N MET A 193 15.59 7.78 24.43
CA MET A 193 14.82 8.80 23.72
C MET A 193 15.68 9.67 22.82
N ALA A 194 16.86 10.11 23.28
CA ALA A 194 17.79 10.89 22.48
C ALA A 194 18.26 10.11 21.24
N VAL A 195 18.60 8.83 21.41
CA VAL A 195 18.97 7.93 20.31
C VAL A 195 17.82 7.76 19.33
N SER A 196 16.59 7.54 19.84
CA SER A 196 15.39 7.40 19.01
C SER A 196 15.10 8.68 18.20
N ALA A 197 15.21 9.84 18.83
CA ALA A 197 15.03 11.14 18.17
C ALA A 197 16.09 11.40 17.09
N LEU A 198 17.34 11.02 17.33
CA LEU A 198 18.43 11.14 16.35
C LEU A 198 18.22 10.22 15.15
N VAL A 199 17.78 8.97 15.39
CA VAL A 199 17.45 8.00 14.35
C VAL A 199 16.29 8.47 13.47
N ILE A 200 15.29 9.13 14.06
CA ILE A 200 14.16 9.74 13.32
C ILE A 200 14.63 10.97 12.53
N TYR A 201 15.48 11.82 13.11
CA TYR A 201 15.96 13.06 12.49
C TYR A 201 16.80 12.81 11.23
N GLU A 202 17.68 11.81 11.28
CA GLU A 202 18.58 11.43 10.17
C GLU A 202 17.91 10.51 9.14
N GLY A 203 16.65 10.11 9.34
CA GLY A 203 15.94 9.15 8.47
C GLY A 203 16.48 7.72 8.56
N TRP A 204 17.29 7.41 9.58
CA TRP A 204 17.89 6.09 9.78
C TRP A 204 16.86 5.01 10.10
N ALA A 205 15.67 5.38 10.58
CA ALA A 205 14.57 4.44 10.79
C ALA A 205 14.17 3.71 9.48
N GLU A 206 14.15 4.41 8.36
CA GLU A 206 13.89 3.84 7.02
C GLU A 206 15.10 3.02 6.53
N SER A 207 16.32 3.42 6.91
CA SER A 207 17.55 2.71 6.55
C SER A 207 17.79 1.44 7.39
N LEU A 208 17.32 1.37 8.63
CA LEU A 208 17.44 0.18 9.49
C LEU A 208 16.46 -0.92 9.08
N GLN A 209 15.25 -0.56 8.65
CA GLN A 209 14.29 -1.51 8.07
C GLN A 209 14.79 -2.13 6.77
N THR A 210 15.58 -1.40 6.00
CA THR A 210 16.17 -1.88 4.74
C THR A 210 17.50 -2.63 4.91
N LYS A 211 18.22 -2.44 6.02
CA LYS A 211 19.54 -3.07 6.29
C LYS A 211 19.52 -4.32 7.17
N VAL A 212 18.42 -4.62 7.85
CA VAL A 212 18.24 -5.91 8.57
C VAL A 212 17.14 -6.74 7.91
N PRO A 213 17.34 -7.25 6.69
CA PRO A 213 16.47 -8.26 6.11
C PRO A 213 16.67 -9.57 6.87
N GLY A 214 15.73 -9.97 7.72
CA GLY A 214 15.80 -11.30 8.35
C GLY A 214 14.99 -11.53 9.61
N TYR A 215 14.78 -10.53 10.48
CA TYR A 215 13.98 -10.77 11.69
C TYR A 215 12.50 -11.03 11.37
N ALA A 216 11.98 -10.35 10.35
CA ALA A 216 10.62 -10.50 9.87
C ALA A 216 10.51 -11.29 8.54
N GLY A 217 11.61 -11.77 7.96
CA GLY A 217 11.60 -12.42 6.63
C GLY A 217 10.83 -13.75 6.59
N TRP A 218 10.86 -14.51 7.68
CA TRP A 218 10.05 -15.74 7.81
C TRP A 218 8.56 -15.41 7.99
N VAL A 219 8.24 -14.30 8.65
CA VAL A 219 6.87 -13.78 8.79
C VAL A 219 6.39 -13.22 7.45
N GLN A 220 7.24 -12.48 6.72
CA GLN A 220 6.91 -11.86 5.45
C GLN A 220 6.71 -12.90 4.34
N ASN A 221 7.54 -13.95 4.28
CA ASN A 221 7.33 -15.07 3.34
C ASN A 221 6.14 -15.96 3.72
N ALA A 222 5.85 -16.12 5.02
CA ALA A 222 4.64 -16.80 5.47
C ALA A 222 3.37 -15.94 5.28
N ILE A 223 3.51 -14.62 5.15
CA ILE A 223 2.43 -13.65 4.93
C ILE A 223 2.16 -13.46 3.43
N GLU A 224 3.19 -13.27 2.62
CA GLU A 224 3.08 -13.12 1.16
C GLU A 224 2.73 -14.45 0.46
N GLY A 225 3.07 -15.59 1.07
CA GLY A 225 2.71 -16.92 0.59
C GLY A 225 1.47 -17.55 1.22
N SER A 226 0.86 -16.94 2.26
CA SER A 226 -0.41 -17.44 2.82
C SER A 226 -1.57 -16.53 2.42
N SER A 227 -2.60 -17.15 1.85
CA SER A 227 -3.88 -16.51 1.49
C SER A 227 -4.53 -15.72 2.64
N ALA A 228 -4.16 -16.03 3.88
CA ALA A 228 -4.56 -15.27 5.06
C ALA A 228 -3.95 -13.86 5.08
N ALA A 229 -2.70 -13.65 4.73
CA ALA A 229 -2.05 -12.37 4.96
C ALA A 229 -2.15 -11.38 3.78
N GLN A 230 -2.30 -11.86 2.54
CA GLN A 230 -2.85 -11.06 1.44
C GLN A 230 -4.27 -10.57 1.75
N SER A 231 -5.09 -11.37 2.46
CA SER A 231 -6.42 -10.94 2.92
C SER A 231 -6.40 -9.85 4.00
N HIS A 232 -5.24 -9.63 4.65
CA HIS A 232 -5.07 -8.67 5.73
C HIS A 232 -4.26 -7.42 5.32
N LEU A 233 -3.35 -7.51 4.35
CA LEU A 233 -2.70 -6.35 3.73
C LEU A 233 -3.68 -5.56 2.84
N GLY A 234 -4.60 -6.24 2.13
CA GLY A 234 -5.71 -5.59 1.42
C GLY A 234 -6.68 -4.84 2.34
N ARG A 235 -6.75 -5.20 3.64
CA ARG A 235 -7.56 -4.49 4.64
C ARG A 235 -6.91 -3.20 5.17
N LEU A 236 -5.59 -3.01 5.00
CA LEU A 236 -4.83 -1.84 5.47
C LEU A 236 -4.57 -0.82 4.35
N ALA A 237 -4.49 -1.25 3.10
CA ALA A 237 -4.33 -0.39 1.92
C ALA A 237 -5.60 0.41 1.54
N GLY A 238 -6.63 0.39 2.38
CA GLY A 238 -7.87 1.09 2.09
C GLY A 238 -8.48 0.66 0.77
N ASN A 239 -8.63 -0.64 0.52
CA ASN A 239 -9.49 -1.08 -0.57
C ASN A 239 -10.37 -2.25 -0.17
N ARG A 240 -11.61 -2.17 -0.65
CA ARG A 240 -12.68 -3.14 -0.41
C ARG A 240 -12.12 -4.54 -0.68
N LYS A 241 -12.37 -5.49 0.23
CA LYS A 241 -12.21 -6.91 -0.12
C LYS A 241 -12.92 -7.11 -1.47
N PRO A 242 -12.32 -7.82 -2.44
CA PRO A 242 -13.10 -8.26 -3.59
C PRO A 242 -14.34 -8.92 -3.03
N VAL A 243 -15.50 -8.40 -3.41
CA VAL A 243 -16.81 -8.77 -2.84
C VAL A 243 -16.96 -10.29 -2.85
N PHE A 244 -16.37 -10.90 -3.88
CA PHE A 244 -16.43 -12.31 -4.19
C PHE A 244 -15.32 -13.17 -3.55
N VAL A 245 -14.17 -12.65 -3.09
CA VAL A 245 -13.12 -13.53 -2.51
C VAL A 245 -13.42 -13.93 -1.06
N ALA A 246 -14.29 -13.20 -0.34
CA ALA A 246 -14.47 -13.37 1.11
C ALA A 246 -15.79 -14.02 1.57
N HIS A 247 -16.82 -14.16 0.72
CA HIS A 247 -18.16 -14.60 1.15
C HIS A 247 -18.83 -15.57 0.19
N GLY A 248 -18.13 -16.59 -0.29
CA GLY A 248 -18.85 -17.66 -0.97
C GLY A 248 -19.55 -18.55 0.06
N THR A 249 -20.84 -18.33 0.28
CA THR A 249 -21.73 -19.27 0.96
C THR A 249 -22.13 -20.37 -0.03
N GLN A 250 -22.30 -21.61 0.45
CA GLN A 250 -22.95 -22.67 -0.35
C GLN A 250 -24.43 -22.34 -0.50
N LEU A 251 -24.76 -21.32 -1.29
CA LEU A 251 -26.12 -21.10 -1.75
C LEU A 251 -26.32 -22.01 -2.95
N ALA A 252 -27.20 -23.00 -2.81
CA ALA A 252 -27.55 -23.92 -3.86
C ALA A 252 -28.05 -23.12 -5.07
N SER A 253 -27.24 -23.05 -6.13
CA SER A 253 -27.63 -22.39 -7.37
C SER A 253 -28.87 -23.07 -7.94
N ARG A 254 -29.84 -22.29 -8.42
CA ARG A 254 -31.03 -22.78 -9.15
C ARG A 254 -30.66 -23.56 -10.43
N LEU A 255 -29.42 -23.43 -10.89
CA LEU A 255 -28.76 -24.35 -11.82
C LEU A 255 -28.36 -25.61 -11.05
N GLY A 256 -29.17 -26.67 -11.15
CA GLY A 256 -28.98 -27.89 -10.37
C GLY A 256 -27.54 -28.42 -10.38
N LYS A 257 -27.06 -28.87 -9.21
CA LYS A 257 -25.79 -29.61 -8.96
C LYS A 257 -24.55 -29.19 -9.79
N VAL A 258 -24.36 -27.92 -10.13
CA VAL A 258 -23.05 -27.45 -10.63
C VAL A 258 -22.11 -27.30 -9.42
N PRO A 259 -20.96 -28.01 -9.36
CA PRO A 259 -20.11 -28.06 -8.16
C PRO A 259 -19.21 -26.80 -8.01
N LEU A 260 -19.73 -25.63 -8.37
CA LEU A 260 -19.03 -24.35 -8.24
C LEU A 260 -19.59 -23.54 -7.07
N LYS A 261 -18.71 -22.82 -6.40
CA LYS A 261 -19.08 -21.91 -5.30
C LYS A 261 -20.01 -20.82 -5.84
N ASP A 262 -20.91 -20.30 -5.00
CA ASP A 262 -21.69 -19.11 -5.33
C ASP A 262 -21.15 -17.96 -4.49
N TYR A 263 -20.62 -16.94 -5.17
CA TYR A 263 -20.05 -15.76 -4.53
C TYR A 263 -21.03 -14.59 -4.46
N GLY A 264 -22.26 -14.78 -4.94
CA GLY A 264 -23.33 -13.79 -4.98
C GLY A 264 -23.51 -13.15 -6.35
N ALA A 265 -24.49 -12.25 -6.45
CA ALA A 265 -24.79 -11.54 -7.69
C ALA A 265 -23.60 -10.70 -8.17
N ALA A 266 -23.27 -10.79 -9.45
CA ALA A 266 -22.26 -9.94 -10.08
C ALA A 266 -22.71 -8.47 -10.05
N PRO A 267 -21.84 -7.51 -9.69
CA PRO A 267 -22.16 -6.09 -9.78
C PRO A 267 -22.27 -5.71 -11.25
N ASP A 268 -23.14 -4.75 -11.58
CA ASP A 268 -23.21 -4.30 -12.97
C ASP A 268 -21.96 -3.49 -13.37
N VAL A 269 -21.83 -3.18 -14.65
CA VAL A 269 -20.81 -2.24 -15.12
C VAL A 269 -21.19 -0.81 -14.73
N HIS A 270 -20.22 -0.03 -14.26
CA HIS A 270 -20.41 1.32 -13.76
C HIS A 270 -19.44 2.29 -14.42
N ASN A 271 -19.92 3.49 -14.77
CA ASN A 271 -19.13 4.60 -15.30
C ASN A 271 -18.22 4.23 -16.49
N ILE A 272 -18.70 3.38 -17.38
CA ILE A 272 -17.96 3.02 -18.59
C ILE A 272 -17.92 4.21 -19.54
N SER A 273 -16.71 4.71 -19.79
CA SER A 273 -16.46 5.90 -20.62
C SER A 273 -16.71 5.65 -22.10
N ALA A 274 -16.41 4.43 -22.59
CA ALA A 274 -16.59 4.05 -23.98
C ALA A 274 -16.67 2.53 -24.14
N TRP A 275 -17.24 2.10 -25.26
CA TRP A 275 -17.33 0.69 -25.66
C TRP A 275 -16.64 0.47 -27.00
N ILE A 276 -15.96 -0.67 -27.13
CA ILE A 276 -15.36 -1.17 -28.37
C ILE A 276 -15.94 -2.56 -28.64
N ASN A 277 -16.14 -2.89 -29.92
CA ASN A 277 -16.72 -4.15 -30.41
C ASN A 277 -18.18 -4.40 -29.97
N SER A 278 -18.84 -3.47 -29.27
CA SER A 278 -20.26 -3.54 -28.95
C SER A 278 -20.87 -2.16 -28.70
N ARG A 279 -22.21 -2.12 -28.69
CA ARG A 279 -22.96 -1.06 -28.00
C ARG A 279 -22.81 -1.24 -26.47
N PRO A 280 -23.21 -0.25 -25.65
CA PRO A 280 -23.23 -0.42 -24.20
C PRO A 280 -23.98 -1.70 -23.77
N LEU A 281 -23.36 -2.49 -22.90
CA LEU A 281 -23.93 -3.70 -22.32
C LEU A 281 -24.05 -3.54 -20.81
N SER A 282 -24.93 -4.33 -20.20
CA SER A 282 -25.01 -4.51 -18.75
C SER A 282 -25.01 -6.00 -18.43
N LEU A 283 -24.50 -6.39 -17.26
CA LEU A 283 -24.55 -7.80 -16.85
C LEU A 283 -25.99 -8.27 -16.66
N HIS A 284 -26.89 -7.36 -16.26
CA HIS A 284 -28.32 -7.66 -16.21
C HIS A 284 -28.88 -8.05 -17.58
N ALA A 285 -28.51 -7.34 -18.65
CA ALA A 285 -28.94 -7.65 -20.02
C ALA A 285 -28.33 -8.93 -20.58
N LEU A 286 -27.24 -9.43 -19.98
CA LEU A 286 -26.56 -10.66 -20.37
C LEU A 286 -27.06 -11.91 -19.61
N ARG A 287 -28.05 -11.78 -18.72
CA ARG A 287 -28.70 -12.93 -18.06
C ARG A 287 -29.19 -13.95 -19.09
N GLY A 288 -29.06 -15.22 -18.74
CA GLY A 288 -29.25 -16.36 -19.66
C GLY A 288 -27.98 -16.81 -20.38
N LYS A 289 -26.90 -16.02 -20.34
CA LYS A 289 -25.58 -16.37 -20.89
C LYS A 289 -24.57 -16.58 -19.76
N VAL A 290 -23.50 -17.32 -20.07
CA VAL A 290 -22.32 -17.36 -19.21
C VAL A 290 -21.46 -16.16 -19.58
N VAL A 291 -21.03 -15.38 -18.60
CA VAL A 291 -20.22 -14.17 -18.84
C VAL A 291 -18.89 -14.29 -18.13
N LEU A 292 -17.79 -14.11 -18.86
CA LEU A 292 -16.45 -13.97 -18.28
C LEU A 292 -16.10 -12.48 -18.28
N VAL A 293 -15.99 -11.88 -17.10
CA VAL A 293 -15.53 -10.49 -16.94
C VAL A 293 -14.02 -10.51 -16.72
N ASP A 294 -13.27 -10.05 -17.71
CA ASP A 294 -11.80 -10.03 -17.73
C ASP A 294 -11.29 -8.60 -17.52
N PHE A 295 -10.63 -8.34 -16.40
CA PHE A 295 -9.97 -7.06 -16.12
C PHE A 295 -8.55 -7.06 -16.68
N TRP A 296 -8.30 -6.16 -17.62
CA TRP A 296 -7.03 -6.13 -18.35
C TRP A 296 -6.58 -4.71 -18.66
N THR A 297 -5.31 -4.56 -19.01
CA THR A 297 -4.78 -3.38 -19.69
C THR A 297 -3.81 -3.81 -20.79
N TYR A 298 -3.69 -3.02 -21.86
CA TYR A 298 -2.98 -3.45 -23.06
C TYR A 298 -1.45 -3.38 -22.95
N SER A 299 -0.89 -2.66 -21.97
CA SER A 299 0.56 -2.63 -21.71
C SER A 299 1.02 -3.63 -20.63
N CYS A 300 0.09 -4.32 -19.96
CA CYS A 300 0.43 -5.33 -18.96
C CYS A 300 0.86 -6.64 -19.62
N ILE A 301 2.10 -7.09 -19.36
CA ILE A 301 2.62 -8.33 -19.96
C ILE A 301 1.82 -9.57 -19.52
N ASN A 302 1.35 -9.60 -18.28
CA ASN A 302 0.57 -10.72 -17.75
C ASN A 302 -0.75 -10.83 -18.52
N CYS A 303 -1.47 -9.72 -18.73
CA CYS A 303 -2.67 -9.68 -19.58
C CYS A 303 -2.37 -10.15 -21.01
N LEU A 304 -1.26 -9.70 -21.60
CA LEU A 304 -0.88 -10.10 -22.96
C LEU A 304 -0.59 -11.61 -23.07
N ARG A 305 -0.08 -12.26 -22.01
CA ARG A 305 0.13 -13.71 -21.96
C ARG A 305 -1.16 -14.49 -21.68
N THR A 306 -2.13 -13.91 -21.00
CA THR A 306 -3.48 -14.48 -20.82
C THR A 306 -4.34 -14.39 -22.09
N LEU A 307 -4.09 -13.38 -22.92
CA LEU A 307 -4.92 -13.08 -24.08
C LEU A 307 -5.14 -14.24 -25.09
N PRO A 308 -4.14 -15.07 -25.43
CA PRO A 308 -4.35 -16.22 -26.31
C PRO A 308 -5.45 -17.16 -25.81
N TYR A 309 -5.50 -17.43 -24.50
CA TYR A 309 -6.50 -18.30 -23.89
C TYR A 309 -7.90 -17.69 -23.98
N LEU A 310 -8.04 -16.39 -23.69
CA LEU A 310 -9.31 -15.66 -23.84
C LEU A 310 -9.82 -15.70 -25.29
N LYS A 311 -8.93 -15.51 -26.27
CA LYS A 311 -9.29 -15.59 -27.70
C LYS A 311 -9.76 -16.99 -28.08
N SER A 312 -9.05 -18.02 -27.61
CA SER A 312 -9.43 -19.42 -27.80
C SER A 312 -10.82 -19.71 -27.21
N TRP A 313 -11.11 -19.20 -26.01
CA TRP A 313 -12.43 -19.35 -25.38
C TRP A 313 -13.54 -18.60 -26.12
N ASP A 314 -13.31 -17.36 -26.57
CA ASP A 314 -14.27 -16.62 -27.40
C ASP A 314 -14.60 -17.39 -28.67
N GLU A 315 -13.58 -17.86 -29.39
CA GLU A 315 -13.76 -18.61 -30.64
C GLU A 315 -14.54 -19.92 -30.43
N ARG A 316 -14.23 -20.68 -29.36
CA ARG A 316 -14.88 -21.98 -29.08
C ARG A 316 -16.29 -21.84 -28.52
N TYR A 317 -16.55 -20.86 -27.67
CA TYR A 317 -17.74 -20.86 -26.81
C TYR A 317 -18.71 -19.70 -27.06
N ARG A 318 -18.35 -18.67 -27.83
CA ARG A 318 -19.26 -17.54 -28.12
C ARG A 318 -20.59 -17.98 -28.73
N SER A 319 -20.54 -18.93 -29.67
CA SER A 319 -21.76 -19.50 -30.29
C SER A 319 -22.56 -20.43 -29.37
N LYS A 320 -21.99 -20.80 -28.22
CA LYS A 320 -22.57 -21.72 -27.23
C LYS A 320 -23.14 -21.00 -26.01
N GLY A 321 -23.06 -19.68 -25.97
CA GLY A 321 -23.62 -18.86 -24.90
C GLY A 321 -22.59 -18.24 -23.96
N LEU A 322 -21.28 -18.30 -24.27
CA LEU A 322 -20.27 -17.51 -23.57
C LEU A 322 -20.24 -16.08 -24.12
N VAL A 323 -20.10 -15.11 -23.24
CA VAL A 323 -19.73 -13.73 -23.57
C VAL A 323 -18.51 -13.36 -22.74
N ILE A 324 -17.41 -13.03 -23.39
CA ILE A 324 -16.27 -12.40 -22.71
C ILE A 324 -16.50 -10.88 -22.72
N LEU A 325 -16.41 -10.24 -21.57
CA LEU A 325 -16.46 -8.81 -21.40
C LEU A 325 -15.10 -8.34 -20.90
N GLY A 326 -14.28 -7.79 -21.80
CA GLY A 326 -12.98 -7.23 -21.44
C GLY A 326 -13.15 -5.85 -20.81
N VAL A 327 -13.03 -5.74 -19.49
CA VAL A 327 -13.01 -4.47 -18.78
C VAL A 327 -11.59 -3.93 -18.82
N HIS A 328 -11.37 -2.95 -19.70
CA HIS A 328 -10.10 -2.26 -19.80
C HIS A 328 -10.01 -1.18 -18.72
N THR A 329 -9.32 -1.48 -17.63
CA THR A 329 -9.06 -0.53 -16.54
C THR A 329 -7.60 -0.06 -16.65
N PRO A 330 -7.34 1.24 -16.87
CA PRO A 330 -5.99 1.74 -17.14
C PRO A 330 -5.06 1.65 -15.92
N GLU A 331 -3.80 1.31 -16.15
CA GLU A 331 -2.72 1.39 -15.17
C GLU A 331 -1.94 2.71 -15.29
N PHE A 332 -1.85 3.27 -16.50
CA PHE A 332 -1.16 4.52 -16.78
C PHE A 332 -2.06 5.54 -17.49
N ALA A 333 -1.76 6.84 -17.33
CA ALA A 333 -2.54 7.92 -17.95
C ALA A 333 -2.78 7.76 -19.47
N PHE A 334 -1.80 7.25 -20.23
CA PHE A 334 -1.92 7.08 -21.68
C PHE A 334 -2.93 5.97 -22.08
N GLU A 335 -3.29 5.09 -21.15
CA GLU A 335 -4.25 4.00 -21.36
C GLU A 335 -5.70 4.45 -21.19
N HIS A 336 -5.94 5.68 -20.68
CA HIS A 336 -7.27 6.28 -20.68
C HIS A 336 -7.71 6.73 -22.09
N ASP A 337 -6.77 6.88 -23.03
CA ASP A 337 -7.08 7.34 -24.38
C ASP A 337 -7.77 6.26 -25.21
N LEU A 338 -8.98 6.56 -25.68
CA LEU A 338 -9.79 5.64 -26.49
C LEU A 338 -9.11 5.26 -27.81
N GLY A 339 -8.34 6.17 -28.42
CA GLY A 339 -7.60 5.91 -29.66
C GLY A 339 -6.55 4.83 -29.45
N ASN A 340 -5.76 4.94 -28.38
CA ASN A 340 -4.75 3.98 -27.98
C ASN A 340 -5.36 2.59 -27.70
N VAL A 341 -6.45 2.54 -26.91
CA VAL A 341 -7.13 1.27 -26.60
C VAL A 341 -7.71 0.65 -27.86
N ARG A 342 -8.34 1.42 -28.76
CA ARG A 342 -8.83 0.91 -30.06
C ARG A 342 -7.72 0.36 -30.94
N ALA A 343 -6.59 1.05 -31.03
CA ALA A 343 -5.43 0.59 -31.78
C ALA A 343 -4.88 -0.72 -31.19
N ALA A 344 -4.82 -0.83 -29.87
CA ALA A 344 -4.40 -2.04 -29.17
C ALA A 344 -5.38 -3.21 -29.39
N VAL A 345 -6.68 -3.01 -29.20
CA VAL A 345 -7.74 -4.01 -29.45
C VAL A 345 -7.64 -4.56 -30.87
N LYS A 346 -7.47 -3.68 -31.86
CA LYS A 346 -7.28 -4.08 -33.27
C LYS A 346 -5.98 -4.88 -33.47
N ARG A 347 -4.85 -4.38 -32.97
CA ARG A 347 -3.51 -5.00 -33.10
C ARG A 347 -3.46 -6.39 -32.46
N LEU A 348 -4.10 -6.56 -31.31
CA LEU A 348 -4.12 -7.79 -30.54
C LEU A 348 -5.18 -8.80 -31.04
N GLY A 349 -6.07 -8.35 -31.92
CA GLY A 349 -7.12 -9.18 -32.52
C GLY A 349 -8.23 -9.55 -31.52
N VAL A 350 -8.56 -8.63 -30.62
CA VAL A 350 -9.65 -8.80 -29.65
C VAL A 350 -10.99 -8.55 -30.34
N ARG A 351 -11.88 -9.54 -30.31
CA ARG A 351 -13.19 -9.54 -31.02
C ARG A 351 -14.40 -9.49 -30.09
N TYR A 352 -14.19 -9.77 -28.81
CA TYR A 352 -15.24 -9.68 -27.79
C TYR A 352 -15.45 -8.21 -27.35
N PRO A 353 -16.59 -7.88 -26.74
CA PRO A 353 -16.87 -6.55 -26.18
C PRO A 353 -15.77 -6.07 -25.22
N VAL A 354 -15.38 -4.79 -25.35
CA VAL A 354 -14.43 -4.14 -24.44
C VAL A 354 -15.06 -2.87 -23.87
N ALA A 355 -15.04 -2.76 -22.55
CA ALA A 355 -15.55 -1.62 -21.79
C ALA A 355 -14.39 -0.81 -21.20
N LEU A 356 -14.31 0.48 -21.49
CA LEU A 356 -13.24 1.36 -20.96
C LEU A 356 -13.65 1.92 -19.59
N ASP A 357 -13.04 1.38 -18.54
CA ASP A 357 -13.30 1.70 -17.14
C ASP A 357 -12.32 2.77 -16.61
N ASN A 358 -12.28 3.92 -17.29
CA ASN A 358 -11.35 5.02 -17.01
C ASN A 358 -11.49 5.63 -15.61
N ASP A 359 -12.66 5.53 -15.00
CA ASP A 359 -12.93 6.04 -13.65
C ASP A 359 -12.87 4.96 -12.57
N TYR A 360 -12.40 3.75 -12.91
CA TYR A 360 -12.34 2.58 -12.03
C TYR A 360 -13.71 2.21 -11.42
N GLY A 361 -14.82 2.61 -12.04
CA GLY A 361 -16.16 2.41 -11.51
C GLY A 361 -16.51 0.93 -11.41
N THR A 362 -16.24 0.19 -12.49
CA THR A 362 -16.48 -1.25 -12.56
C THR A 362 -15.44 -2.02 -11.74
N TRP A 363 -14.16 -1.64 -11.83
CA TRP A 363 -13.08 -2.16 -11.00
C TRP A 363 -13.41 -2.13 -9.50
N ASN A 364 -13.87 -0.96 -9.02
CA ASN A 364 -14.23 -0.77 -7.62
C ASN A 364 -15.54 -1.47 -7.21
N ALA A 365 -16.45 -1.69 -8.16
CA ALA A 365 -17.70 -2.43 -7.93
C ALA A 365 -17.43 -3.92 -7.71
N PHE A 366 -16.52 -4.50 -8.50
CA PHE A 366 -16.03 -5.88 -8.33
C PHE A 366 -15.07 -6.02 -7.13
N GLY A 367 -14.52 -4.91 -6.64
CA GLY A 367 -13.49 -4.89 -5.60
C GLY A 367 -12.18 -5.53 -6.09
N ASN A 368 -11.89 -5.39 -7.38
CA ASN A 368 -10.66 -5.89 -7.97
C ASN A 368 -9.44 -5.06 -7.51
N ASN A 369 -8.25 -5.64 -7.55
CA ASN A 369 -6.99 -4.96 -7.21
C ASN A 369 -5.82 -5.43 -8.11
N TYR A 370 -6.06 -6.24 -9.13
CA TYR A 370 -4.99 -6.89 -9.90
C TYR A 370 -5.29 -6.97 -11.39
N TRP A 371 -4.22 -7.05 -12.18
CA TRP A 371 -4.26 -7.35 -13.61
C TRP A 371 -3.40 -8.61 -13.91
N PRO A 372 -3.90 -9.57 -14.70
CA PRO A 372 -5.30 -9.76 -15.06
C PRO A 372 -6.14 -10.25 -13.87
N ALA A 373 -7.46 -10.14 -13.99
CA ALA A 373 -8.40 -10.75 -13.06
C ALA A 373 -9.70 -11.14 -13.77
N ASP A 374 -10.12 -12.38 -13.58
CA ASP A 374 -11.28 -12.97 -14.23
C ASP A 374 -12.39 -13.27 -13.21
N TYR A 375 -13.62 -12.91 -13.55
CA TYR A 375 -14.82 -13.23 -12.79
C TYR A 375 -15.80 -13.96 -13.70
N LEU A 376 -16.05 -15.23 -13.41
CA LEU A 376 -16.95 -16.06 -14.19
C LEU A 376 -18.37 -15.99 -13.60
N VAL A 377 -19.32 -15.53 -14.41
CA VAL A 377 -20.71 -15.30 -14.05
C VAL A 377 -21.61 -16.30 -14.76
N ASP A 378 -22.50 -16.94 -14.02
CA ASP A 378 -23.48 -17.89 -14.57
C ASP A 378 -24.69 -17.21 -15.23
N GLN A 379 -25.57 -18.03 -15.82
CA GLN A 379 -26.78 -17.57 -16.50
C GLN A 379 -27.75 -16.81 -15.59
N SER A 380 -27.67 -16.99 -14.27
CA SER A 380 -28.51 -16.27 -13.31
C SER A 380 -27.93 -14.90 -12.92
N GLY A 381 -26.70 -14.60 -13.35
CA GLY A 381 -25.97 -13.39 -13.00
C GLY A 381 -25.20 -13.49 -11.68
N HIS A 382 -24.89 -14.71 -11.23
CA HIS A 382 -24.10 -14.93 -10.01
C HIS A 382 -22.64 -15.27 -10.36
N VAL A 383 -21.70 -14.74 -9.59
CA VAL A 383 -20.27 -15.06 -9.73
C VAL A 383 -20.02 -16.46 -9.18
N ARG A 384 -19.43 -17.33 -10.00
CA ARG A 384 -19.20 -18.75 -9.69
C ARG A 384 -17.74 -19.15 -9.61
N ASP A 385 -16.87 -18.41 -10.29
CA ASP A 385 -15.43 -18.53 -10.17
C ASP A 385 -14.77 -17.14 -10.18
N VAL A 386 -13.63 -17.04 -9.49
CA VAL A 386 -12.82 -15.82 -9.41
C VAL A 386 -11.36 -16.24 -9.53
N HIS A 387 -10.69 -15.77 -10.58
CA HIS A 387 -9.28 -16.02 -10.82
C HIS A 387 -8.52 -14.70 -10.79
N ILE A 388 -7.51 -14.61 -9.93
CA ILE A 388 -6.71 -13.40 -9.76
C ILE A 388 -5.29 -13.68 -10.20
N GLY A 389 -4.77 -12.83 -11.08
CA GLY A 389 -3.43 -12.97 -11.65
C GLY A 389 -3.42 -13.85 -12.90
N GLU A 390 -2.21 -14.17 -13.34
CA GLU A 390 -1.96 -14.98 -14.54
C GLU A 390 -1.90 -16.47 -14.19
N GLY A 391 -2.52 -17.31 -15.04
CA GLY A 391 -2.41 -18.77 -14.98
C GLY A 391 -3.76 -19.44 -14.78
N GLY A 392 -3.75 -20.70 -14.33
CA GLY A 392 -4.98 -21.42 -13.97
C GLY A 392 -5.96 -21.64 -15.13
N TYR A 393 -5.52 -21.47 -16.39
CA TYR A 393 -6.39 -21.46 -17.57
C TYR A 393 -7.21 -22.74 -17.71
N SER A 394 -6.62 -23.90 -17.43
CA SER A 394 -7.33 -25.19 -17.48
C SER A 394 -8.46 -25.26 -16.44
N GLN A 395 -8.36 -24.54 -15.33
CA GLN A 395 -9.44 -24.47 -14.33
C GLN A 395 -10.57 -23.58 -14.81
N THR A 396 -10.26 -22.36 -15.25
CA THR A 396 -11.25 -21.43 -15.79
C THR A 396 -11.98 -22.04 -16.99
N ASP A 397 -11.28 -22.72 -17.89
CA ASP A 397 -11.89 -23.42 -19.04
C ASP A 397 -12.86 -24.54 -18.60
N ARG A 398 -12.48 -25.35 -17.60
CA ARG A 398 -13.38 -26.35 -17.02
C ARG A 398 -14.64 -25.71 -16.45
N ASP A 399 -14.49 -24.61 -15.72
CA ASP A 399 -15.61 -23.94 -15.05
C ASP A 399 -16.55 -23.26 -16.05
N ILE A 400 -16.00 -22.65 -17.12
CA ILE A 400 -16.77 -22.17 -18.28
C ILE A 400 -17.60 -23.31 -18.88
N ARG A 401 -16.97 -24.45 -19.15
CA ARG A 401 -17.66 -25.61 -19.76
C ARG A 401 -18.73 -26.19 -18.84
N LEU A 402 -18.49 -26.24 -17.53
CA LEU A 402 -19.49 -26.68 -16.55
C LEU A 402 -20.73 -25.78 -16.57
N LEU A 403 -20.54 -24.46 -16.59
CA LEU A 403 -21.66 -23.52 -16.66
C LEU A 403 -22.39 -23.59 -18.02
N LEU A 404 -21.65 -23.71 -19.12
CA LEU A 404 -22.27 -23.84 -20.44
C LEU A 404 -23.03 -25.16 -20.61
N ALA A 405 -22.53 -26.28 -20.05
CA ALA A 405 -23.20 -27.58 -20.12
C ALA A 405 -24.55 -27.60 -19.40
N ALA A 406 -24.72 -26.77 -18.36
CA ALA A 406 -26.02 -26.59 -17.71
C ALA A 406 -27.07 -25.93 -18.63
N GLY A 407 -26.65 -25.29 -19.73
CA GLY A 407 -27.53 -24.61 -20.70
C GLY A 407 -27.45 -25.11 -22.15
N ALA A 408 -26.45 -25.89 -22.55
CA ALA A 408 -26.18 -26.29 -23.94
C ALA A 408 -26.12 -27.81 -24.14
N LYS A 409 -26.71 -28.30 -25.25
CA LYS A 409 -26.83 -29.75 -25.54
C LYS A 409 -25.52 -30.45 -25.97
N ARG A 410 -24.49 -29.73 -26.46
CA ARG A 410 -23.19 -30.33 -26.83
C ARG A 410 -22.07 -29.27 -26.92
N LEU A 411 -21.00 -29.47 -26.16
CA LEU A 411 -19.80 -28.64 -26.18
C LEU A 411 -18.70 -29.27 -27.06
N PRO A 412 -17.79 -28.46 -27.63
CA PRO A 412 -16.58 -28.96 -28.29
C PRO A 412 -15.72 -29.84 -27.36
N ALA A 413 -14.85 -30.65 -27.97
CA ALA A 413 -13.87 -31.45 -27.25
C ALA A 413 -12.98 -30.57 -26.37
N ASP A 414 -12.51 -31.15 -25.27
CA ASP A 414 -11.53 -30.49 -24.40
C ASP A 414 -10.21 -30.36 -25.17
N LEU A 415 -9.76 -29.13 -25.37
CA LEU A 415 -8.47 -28.84 -25.99
C LEU A 415 -7.74 -27.88 -25.05
N PRO A 416 -7.13 -28.38 -23.97
CA PRO A 416 -6.41 -27.55 -23.04
C PRO A 416 -5.19 -26.97 -23.75
N GLU A 417 -5.11 -25.64 -23.83
CA GLU A 417 -3.89 -24.98 -24.28
C GLU A 417 -2.82 -25.12 -23.20
N PRO A 418 -1.56 -25.41 -23.57
CA PRO A 418 -0.49 -25.56 -22.58
C PRO A 418 -0.30 -24.25 -21.82
N ASP A 419 -0.31 -24.32 -20.49
CA ASP A 419 -0.06 -23.17 -19.63
C ASP A 419 1.41 -22.73 -19.74
N ARG A 420 1.64 -21.51 -20.23
CA ARG A 420 2.97 -20.91 -20.42
C ARG A 420 3.30 -19.87 -19.35
N THR A 421 2.53 -19.83 -18.26
CA THR A 421 2.74 -18.89 -17.16
C THR A 421 4.13 -19.06 -16.56
N PRO A 422 4.93 -17.98 -16.44
CA PRO A 422 6.25 -18.07 -15.81
C PRO A 422 6.13 -18.44 -14.33
N ILE A 423 6.72 -19.58 -13.94
CA ILE A 423 6.77 -20.07 -12.54
C ILE A 423 8.11 -19.80 -11.84
N GLU A 424 9.08 -19.25 -12.58
CA GLU A 424 10.43 -19.02 -12.07
C GLU A 424 10.51 -17.73 -11.26
N LEU A 425 11.45 -17.70 -10.30
CA LEU A 425 11.74 -16.48 -9.53
C LEU A 425 12.21 -15.39 -10.49
N ARG A 426 11.51 -14.25 -10.47
CA ARG A 426 11.75 -13.10 -11.36
C ARG A 426 11.78 -11.80 -10.59
N THR A 427 12.44 -10.81 -11.17
CA THR A 427 12.38 -9.42 -10.70
C THR A 427 10.91 -8.98 -10.62
N PRO A 428 10.47 -8.35 -9.51
CA PRO A 428 9.14 -7.76 -9.42
C PRO A 428 8.96 -6.62 -10.43
N GLU A 429 7.72 -6.32 -10.79
CA GLU A 429 7.42 -5.15 -11.61
C GLU A 429 8.06 -3.88 -11.04
N THR A 430 8.79 -3.17 -11.90
CA THR A 430 9.67 -2.08 -11.48
C THR A 430 9.17 -0.77 -12.06
N TYR A 431 8.39 -0.02 -11.27
CA TYR A 431 7.90 1.31 -11.63
C TYR A 431 9.00 2.35 -11.59
N LEU A 432 9.02 3.23 -12.59
CA LEU A 432 10.05 4.24 -12.78
C LEU A 432 9.60 5.64 -12.34
N GLY A 433 8.30 5.91 -12.27
CA GLY A 433 7.77 7.17 -11.74
C GLY A 433 7.76 7.23 -10.22
N TYR A 434 7.83 8.42 -9.63
CA TYR A 434 8.02 8.58 -8.18
C TYR A 434 6.82 8.14 -7.32
N ASP A 435 5.62 7.97 -7.88
CA ASP A 435 4.42 7.60 -7.11
C ASP A 435 4.47 6.15 -6.61
N ARG A 436 5.09 5.26 -7.39
CA ARG A 436 5.17 3.81 -7.11
C ARG A 436 6.60 3.28 -7.12
N ILE A 437 7.58 4.18 -7.09
CA ILE A 437 8.99 3.81 -7.22
C ILE A 437 9.45 2.90 -6.07
N ALA A 438 10.11 1.80 -6.41
CA ALA A 438 10.70 0.87 -5.47
C ALA A 438 12.08 0.41 -5.97
N ASN A 439 12.98 0.02 -5.07
CA ASN A 439 14.32 -0.47 -5.43
C ASN A 439 15.18 0.49 -6.29
N TYR A 440 14.94 1.80 -6.16
CA TYR A 440 15.79 2.81 -6.79
C TYR A 440 17.10 3.00 -6.00
N ALA A 441 18.23 2.89 -6.69
CA ALA A 441 19.57 2.95 -6.07
C ALA A 441 20.47 4.08 -6.63
N GLY A 442 19.88 5.06 -7.32
CA GLY A 442 20.62 6.18 -7.92
C GLY A 442 20.78 7.40 -7.00
N SER A 443 21.24 8.51 -7.58
CA SER A 443 21.32 9.82 -6.90
C SER A 443 19.94 10.32 -6.43
N PRO A 444 19.86 11.19 -5.40
CA PRO A 444 18.58 11.66 -4.85
C PRO A 444 17.60 12.17 -5.93
N LEU A 445 16.34 11.72 -5.84
CA LEU A 445 15.29 12.08 -6.79
C LEU A 445 14.96 13.58 -6.71
N ARG A 446 14.89 14.23 -7.87
CA ARG A 446 14.29 15.55 -8.06
C ARG A 446 13.02 15.36 -8.90
N THR A 447 11.86 15.49 -8.27
CA THR A 447 10.57 15.24 -8.92
C THR A 447 10.14 16.42 -9.79
N ASP A 448 9.42 16.13 -10.87
CA ASP A 448 8.75 17.07 -11.79
C ASP A 448 9.64 18.13 -12.43
N ARG A 449 10.96 17.94 -12.38
CA ARG A 449 11.95 18.84 -12.97
C ARG A 449 13.08 18.07 -13.60
N ALA A 450 13.59 18.60 -14.71
CA ALA A 450 14.79 18.05 -15.34
C ALA A 450 15.97 18.14 -14.37
N ALA A 451 16.61 17.00 -14.11
CA ALA A 451 17.78 16.90 -13.25
C ALA A 451 18.80 15.93 -13.85
N ASN A 452 20.06 16.13 -13.49
CA ASN A 452 21.13 15.24 -13.90
C ASN A 452 21.35 14.16 -12.84
N TYR A 453 21.36 12.90 -13.29
CA TYR A 453 21.52 11.73 -12.44
C TYR A 453 22.82 11.00 -12.77
N THR A 454 23.31 10.22 -11.81
CA THR A 454 24.50 9.38 -11.97
C THR A 454 24.23 7.98 -11.44
N PHE A 455 24.79 6.98 -12.14
CA PHE A 455 24.73 5.60 -11.65
C PHE A 455 25.55 5.44 -10.36
N PRO A 456 25.11 4.55 -9.45
CA PRO A 456 25.94 4.10 -8.34
C PRO A 456 27.14 3.28 -8.86
N SER A 457 28.15 3.09 -8.02
CA SER A 457 29.31 2.23 -8.32
C SER A 457 28.91 0.76 -8.49
N ALA A 458 27.91 0.29 -7.75
CA ALA A 458 27.33 -1.04 -7.86
C ALA A 458 25.80 -0.96 -7.77
N LEU A 459 25.12 -1.88 -8.47
CA LEU A 459 23.66 -1.97 -8.49
C LEU A 459 23.22 -3.33 -7.93
N ALA A 460 22.44 -3.30 -6.84
CA ALA A 460 21.90 -4.52 -6.22
C ALA A 460 20.96 -5.27 -7.17
N GLN A 461 20.73 -6.55 -6.92
CA GLN A 461 19.73 -7.35 -7.63
C GLN A 461 18.35 -6.69 -7.50
N ASP A 462 17.56 -6.70 -8.58
CA ASP A 462 16.21 -6.13 -8.67
C ASP A 462 16.15 -4.60 -8.46
N ALA A 463 17.32 -3.94 -8.46
CA ALA A 463 17.42 -2.49 -8.35
C ALA A 463 17.71 -1.84 -9.71
N PHE A 464 17.35 -0.56 -9.79
CA PHE A 464 17.60 0.25 -10.97
C PHE A 464 18.10 1.66 -10.62
N ALA A 465 18.72 2.32 -11.60
CA ALA A 465 19.23 3.67 -11.45
C ALA A 465 19.20 4.44 -12.78
N TYR A 466 19.22 5.77 -12.69
CA TYR A 466 19.29 6.67 -13.83
C TYR A 466 20.68 7.27 -13.98
N ALA A 467 21.06 7.62 -15.20
CA ALA A 467 22.16 8.52 -15.47
C ALA A 467 21.82 9.49 -16.62
N GLY A 468 22.47 10.65 -16.62
CA GLY A 468 22.15 11.72 -17.57
C GLY A 468 20.94 12.54 -17.13
N THR A 469 20.40 13.35 -18.03
CA THR A 469 19.28 14.24 -17.71
C THR A 469 17.95 13.49 -17.82
N TRP A 470 17.17 13.52 -16.75
CA TRP A 470 15.83 12.95 -16.67
C TRP A 470 14.86 13.91 -15.99
N THR A 471 13.60 13.86 -16.39
CA THR A 471 12.49 14.40 -15.60
C THR A 471 11.72 13.23 -15.02
N VAL A 472 11.69 13.10 -13.70
CA VAL A 472 10.97 12.02 -13.00
C VAL A 472 9.61 12.56 -12.60
N ALA A 473 8.56 12.14 -13.30
CA ALA A 473 7.17 12.47 -13.01
C ALA A 473 6.51 11.36 -12.17
N GLY A 474 5.25 11.55 -11.78
CA GLY A 474 4.52 10.63 -10.90
C GLY A 474 4.49 9.18 -11.40
N GLU A 475 4.03 8.97 -12.64
CA GLU A 475 3.89 7.62 -13.23
C GLU A 475 5.00 7.25 -14.23
N ARG A 476 5.84 8.21 -14.64
CA ARG A 476 6.82 8.03 -15.73
C ARG A 476 8.11 8.80 -15.54
N ILE A 477 9.15 8.40 -16.26
CA ILE A 477 10.35 9.20 -16.50
C ILE A 477 10.41 9.67 -17.95
N VAL A 478 10.89 10.90 -18.16
CA VAL A 478 11.07 11.51 -19.49
C VAL A 478 12.55 11.73 -19.76
N ALA A 479 13.03 11.16 -20.86
CA ALA A 479 14.43 11.19 -21.28
C ALA A 479 14.84 12.60 -21.74
N GLY A 480 15.90 13.14 -21.13
CA GLY A 480 16.59 14.34 -21.58
C GLY A 480 17.91 14.02 -22.30
N ARG A 481 18.89 14.92 -22.19
CA ARG A 481 20.21 14.75 -22.78
C ARG A 481 20.99 13.61 -22.12
N ASN A 482 21.58 12.73 -22.94
CA ASN A 482 22.40 11.59 -22.51
C ASN A 482 21.68 10.66 -21.50
N ALA A 483 20.35 10.56 -21.63
CA ALA A 483 19.50 9.77 -20.76
C ALA A 483 19.82 8.26 -20.86
N ARG A 484 20.23 7.68 -19.73
CA ARG A 484 20.51 6.26 -19.56
C ARG A 484 19.78 5.69 -18.36
N LEU A 485 19.33 4.45 -18.49
CA LEU A 485 18.65 3.69 -17.45
C LEU A 485 19.38 2.36 -17.29
N ARG A 486 19.61 1.94 -16.05
CA ARG A 486 20.26 0.68 -15.74
C ARG A 486 19.41 -0.13 -14.79
N LEU A 487 19.23 -1.41 -15.07
CA LEU A 487 18.46 -2.36 -14.28
C LEU A 487 19.28 -3.64 -14.08
N HIS A 488 19.36 -4.11 -12.85
CA HIS A 488 19.88 -5.45 -12.56
C HIS A 488 18.69 -6.40 -12.40
N PHE A 489 18.48 -7.28 -13.38
CA PHE A 489 17.27 -8.11 -13.46
C PHE A 489 17.59 -9.59 -13.28
N GLN A 490 16.55 -10.36 -12.98
CA GLN A 490 16.48 -11.81 -13.06
C GLN A 490 15.19 -12.18 -13.80
N ALA A 491 15.29 -12.64 -15.04
CA ALA A 491 14.13 -13.06 -15.86
C ALA A 491 14.57 -13.83 -17.12
N ARG A 492 13.63 -14.46 -17.82
CA ARG A 492 13.84 -14.96 -19.20
C ARG A 492 13.69 -13.84 -20.21
N SER A 493 12.69 -12.98 -19.98
CA SER A 493 12.36 -11.86 -20.81
C SER A 493 12.20 -10.59 -19.99
N VAL A 494 12.67 -9.48 -20.56
CA VAL A 494 12.55 -8.14 -19.96
C VAL A 494 11.81 -7.26 -20.92
N HIS A 495 10.75 -6.65 -20.45
CA HIS A 495 9.91 -5.72 -21.19
C HIS A 495 9.91 -4.36 -20.52
N LEU A 496 9.67 -3.31 -21.30
CA LEU A 496 9.56 -1.95 -20.80
C LEU A 496 8.37 -1.27 -21.46
N VAL A 497 7.52 -0.67 -20.63
CA VAL A 497 6.43 0.19 -21.10
C VAL A 497 7.05 1.53 -21.49
N LEU A 498 6.98 1.86 -22.76
CA LEU A 498 7.58 3.05 -23.36
C LEU A 498 6.53 3.88 -24.07
N GLY A 499 6.78 5.19 -24.12
CA GLY A 499 5.94 6.13 -24.83
C GLY A 499 6.69 7.21 -25.59
N GLY A 500 5.99 7.85 -26.52
CA GLY A 500 6.52 8.84 -27.46
C GLY A 500 7.21 8.25 -28.70
N HIS A 501 8.03 9.05 -29.37
CA HIS A 501 8.73 8.68 -30.60
C HIS A 501 10.24 8.82 -30.47
N GLY A 502 10.98 7.80 -30.88
CA GLY A 502 12.44 7.83 -30.75
C GLY A 502 13.12 6.48 -30.87
N THR A 503 14.32 6.36 -30.30
CA THR A 503 15.09 5.12 -30.30
C THR A 503 15.65 4.82 -28.92
N VAL A 504 15.56 3.55 -28.52
CA VAL A 504 16.21 3.01 -27.32
C VAL A 504 17.33 2.07 -27.74
N GLY A 505 18.57 2.39 -27.39
CA GLY A 505 19.71 1.48 -27.51
C GLY A 505 19.75 0.50 -26.35
N VAL A 506 19.92 -0.79 -26.63
CA VAL A 506 19.87 -1.87 -25.63
C VAL A 506 21.23 -2.54 -25.49
N THR A 507 21.74 -2.62 -24.26
CA THR A 507 23.01 -3.28 -23.91
C THR A 507 22.77 -4.21 -22.73
N VAL A 508 23.23 -5.45 -22.82
CA VAL A 508 23.14 -6.45 -21.75
C VAL A 508 24.55 -6.92 -21.40
N ASP A 509 24.92 -6.82 -20.12
CA ASP A 509 26.25 -7.20 -19.61
C ASP A 509 27.41 -6.59 -20.42
N GLY A 510 27.25 -5.30 -20.78
CA GLY A 510 28.23 -4.55 -21.57
C GLY A 510 28.23 -4.86 -23.07
N ARG A 511 27.49 -5.87 -23.53
CA ARG A 511 27.36 -6.22 -24.95
C ARG A 511 26.13 -5.55 -25.55
N ARG A 512 26.33 -4.81 -26.64
CA ARG A 512 25.23 -4.11 -27.33
C ARG A 512 24.37 -5.14 -28.08
N THR A 513 23.12 -5.29 -27.66
CA THR A 513 22.18 -6.26 -28.25
C THR A 513 21.42 -5.65 -29.44
N GLY A 514 21.16 -4.34 -29.43
CA GLY A 514 20.45 -3.71 -30.54
C GLY A 514 20.03 -2.25 -30.31
N LYS A 515 19.19 -1.77 -31.22
CA LYS A 515 18.45 -0.50 -31.13
C LYS A 515 16.99 -0.80 -31.45
N MET A 516 16.08 -0.17 -30.73
CA MET A 516 14.64 -0.35 -30.88
C MET A 516 13.99 0.99 -31.20
N GLN A 517 13.19 1.03 -32.26
CA GLN A 517 12.39 2.19 -32.62
C GLN A 517 11.09 2.19 -31.80
N ILE A 518 10.80 3.33 -31.18
CA ILE A 518 9.59 3.54 -30.39
C ILE A 518 8.66 4.42 -31.21
N ASP A 519 7.45 3.93 -31.45
CA ASP A 519 6.47 4.52 -32.36
C ASP A 519 5.10 4.75 -31.72
N ALA A 520 4.85 4.19 -30.54
CA ALA A 520 3.60 4.31 -29.82
C ALA A 520 3.79 4.01 -28.32
N ASP A 521 2.81 4.42 -27.51
CA ASP A 521 2.73 4.10 -26.10
C ASP A 521 2.28 2.65 -25.90
N ARG A 522 3.22 1.74 -25.60
CA ARG A 522 2.95 0.30 -25.42
C ARG A 522 4.11 -0.41 -24.71
N LEU A 523 3.91 -1.70 -24.47
CA LEU A 523 4.95 -2.60 -24.00
C LEU A 523 5.90 -3.00 -25.14
N TYR A 524 7.21 -2.95 -24.87
CA TYR A 524 8.26 -3.39 -25.79
C TYR A 524 9.16 -4.46 -25.14
N THR A 525 9.50 -5.51 -25.88
CA THR A 525 10.41 -6.57 -25.42
C THR A 525 11.86 -6.19 -25.68
N LEU A 526 12.63 -5.99 -24.61
CA LEU A 526 14.03 -5.57 -24.68
C LEU A 526 15.00 -6.76 -24.71
N VAL A 527 14.69 -7.80 -23.95
CA VAL A 527 15.49 -9.01 -23.82
C VAL A 527 14.57 -10.21 -23.93
N SER A 528 15.01 -11.24 -24.65
CA SER A 528 14.37 -12.55 -24.72
C SER A 528 15.46 -13.63 -24.69
N SER A 529 15.28 -14.63 -23.84
CA SER A 529 16.22 -15.73 -23.56
C SER A 529 15.43 -17.00 -23.28
N ASP A 530 16.00 -18.15 -23.62
CA ASP A 530 15.37 -19.46 -23.38
C ASP A 530 15.35 -19.87 -21.90
N ARG A 531 16.23 -19.28 -21.09
CA ARG A 531 16.40 -19.59 -19.66
C ARG A 531 16.44 -18.32 -18.82
N THR A 532 16.00 -18.43 -17.56
CA THR A 532 16.11 -17.34 -16.60
C THR A 532 17.57 -17.06 -16.32
N ARG A 533 17.94 -15.79 -16.42
CA ARG A 533 19.29 -15.32 -16.16
C ARG A 533 19.25 -14.06 -15.32
N LYS A 534 20.33 -13.87 -14.55
CA LYS A 534 20.68 -12.57 -13.98
C LYS A 534 21.44 -11.78 -15.04
N GLY A 535 21.22 -10.47 -15.08
CA GLY A 535 21.91 -9.62 -16.05
C GLY A 535 21.79 -8.14 -15.72
N LEU A 536 22.76 -7.37 -16.20
CA LEU A 536 22.77 -5.92 -16.12
C LEU A 536 22.32 -5.34 -17.45
N LEU A 537 21.11 -4.81 -17.47
CA LEU A 537 20.55 -4.10 -18.62
C LEU A 537 20.92 -2.62 -18.54
N GLU A 538 21.52 -2.07 -19.60
CA GLU A 538 21.70 -0.63 -19.79
C GLU A 538 20.97 -0.18 -21.06
N LEU A 539 20.13 0.82 -20.90
CA LEU A 539 19.34 1.44 -21.95
C LEU A 539 19.81 2.87 -22.20
N ARG A 540 19.84 3.27 -23.47
CA ARG A 540 20.15 4.65 -23.89
C ARG A 540 18.99 5.22 -24.69
N PHE A 541 18.46 6.36 -24.26
CA PHE A 541 17.25 6.93 -24.82
C PHE A 541 17.57 8.16 -25.67
N THR A 542 16.84 8.31 -26.77
CA THR A 542 16.71 9.62 -27.42
C THR A 542 15.88 10.57 -26.55
N PRO A 543 16.20 11.88 -26.52
CA PRO A 543 15.40 12.85 -25.77
C PRO A 543 13.93 12.84 -26.17
N GLY A 544 13.03 13.05 -25.20
CA GLY A 544 11.58 13.11 -25.40
C GLY A 544 10.85 11.78 -25.18
N LEU A 545 11.56 10.64 -25.15
CA LEU A 545 10.95 9.36 -24.83
C LEU A 545 10.50 9.27 -23.37
N SER A 546 9.38 8.60 -23.15
CA SER A 546 8.87 8.28 -21.81
C SER A 546 9.05 6.80 -21.50
N ALA A 547 9.32 6.47 -20.25
CA ALA A 547 9.34 5.10 -19.74
C ALA A 547 8.56 5.01 -18.43
N TYR A 548 7.81 3.92 -18.23
CA TYR A 548 6.84 3.80 -17.14
C TYR A 548 7.22 2.70 -16.16
N ALA A 549 7.30 1.45 -16.61
CA ALA A 549 7.64 0.31 -15.77
C ALA A 549 8.36 -0.80 -16.57
N PHE A 550 9.28 -1.49 -15.90
CA PHE A 550 9.78 -2.78 -16.38
C PHE A 550 8.88 -3.92 -15.92
N THR A 551 8.59 -4.83 -16.84
CA THR A 551 7.87 -6.07 -16.56
C THR A 551 8.63 -7.27 -17.11
N PHE A 552 8.32 -8.46 -16.59
CA PHE A 552 9.17 -9.64 -16.75
C PHE A 552 8.37 -10.89 -17.11
N GLY A 553 9.03 -11.81 -17.81
CA GLY A 553 8.48 -13.11 -18.19
C GLY A 553 9.51 -14.21 -18.22
#